data_AF-A0A259CWT5-F1
#
_entry.id   AF-A0A259CWT5-F1
#
_cell.length_a   1.000
_cell.length_b   1.000
_cell.length_c   1.000
_cell.angle_alpha   90.00
_cell.angle_beta   90.00
_cell.angle_gamma   90.00
#
_symmetry.space_group_name_H-M   'P 1'
#
loop_
_entity.id
_entity.type
_entity.pdbx_description
1 polymer ?
#
loop_
_entity_poly.entity_id
_entity_poly.type
_entity_poly.pdbx_seq_one_letter_code
_entity_poly.pdbx_strand_id
1 'polypeptide(L)'
;MTRFCTRLVYSAMLLFGAITLGFSTAAFSEPSQELMHQLNAQVLRVQVGLANGGYGLGSGVVVAKDQIVTNCHVIANATSINVVSNGASFNVTAIKPDWRHDVCILKAEGLDAPIAKIGSSEALKYEQPVFTIGYPSFLPVPTSTFGVVKGLFPLDDSVIVRATSSFKMGASGGGVFDGDGNLVGVITLKSPGRHGYYYNMSVEWVKAALNLPEQAVNAKSELPFWA
;
A
#
# COMPACT_ATOMS: atom_id res chain seq x y z
N MET A 1 29.93 -41.79 -82.37
CA MET A 1 28.96 -40.69 -82.19
C MET A 1 28.08 -41.10 -81.00
N THR A 2 27.94 -40.42 -79.87
CA THR A 2 28.39 -39.12 -79.40
C THR A 2 28.16 -39.11 -77.87
N ARG A 3 29.23 -38.87 -77.11
CA ARG A 3 29.36 -38.15 -75.84
C ARG A 3 28.44 -38.44 -74.62
N PHE A 4 29.14 -38.88 -73.55
CA PHE A 4 28.98 -38.59 -72.13
C PHE A 4 28.14 -37.35 -71.77
N CYS A 5 27.25 -37.48 -70.77
CA CYS A 5 26.95 -36.40 -69.83
C CYS A 5 26.55 -36.96 -68.46
N THR A 6 27.46 -36.79 -67.50
CA THR A 6 27.36 -37.10 -66.08
C THR A 6 26.41 -36.10 -65.40
N ARG A 7 25.44 -36.55 -64.58
CA ARG A 7 24.90 -35.73 -63.50
C ARG A 7 24.62 -36.56 -62.24
N LEU A 8 25.59 -36.47 -61.35
CA LEU A 8 25.49 -36.58 -59.91
C LEU A 8 24.37 -35.63 -59.41
N VAL A 9 23.45 -36.11 -58.57
CA VAL A 9 22.62 -35.23 -57.73
C VAL A 9 22.84 -35.64 -56.28
N TYR A 10 23.52 -34.75 -55.57
CA TYR A 10 23.78 -34.79 -54.14
C TYR A 10 22.51 -34.47 -53.33
N SER A 11 22.48 -35.04 -52.13
CA SER A 11 21.57 -34.86 -51.00
C SER A 11 21.07 -33.43 -50.74
N ALA A 12 19.84 -33.32 -50.25
CA ALA A 12 19.48 -32.31 -49.25
C ALA A 12 18.32 -32.83 -48.38
N MET A 13 18.66 -33.52 -47.29
CA MET A 13 17.71 -33.85 -46.23
C MET A 13 17.51 -32.56 -45.42
N LEU A 14 16.40 -31.84 -45.68
CA LEU A 14 16.03 -30.61 -44.98
C LEU A 14 15.64 -30.95 -43.53
N LEU A 15 16.58 -30.80 -42.60
CA LEU A 15 16.32 -30.72 -41.16
C LEU A 15 15.62 -29.39 -40.87
N PHE A 16 14.30 -29.43 -40.70
CA PHE A 16 13.55 -28.33 -40.08
C PHE A 16 13.94 -28.25 -38.60
N GLY A 17 14.93 -27.43 -38.28
CA GLY A 17 15.20 -27.03 -36.91
C GLY A 17 14.06 -26.14 -36.43
N ALA A 18 13.18 -26.67 -35.58
CA ALA A 18 12.19 -25.87 -34.88
C ALA A 18 12.91 -24.96 -33.89
N ILE A 19 13.16 -23.71 -34.28
CA ILE A 19 13.61 -22.66 -33.37
C ILE A 19 12.40 -22.30 -32.51
N THR A 20 12.32 -22.89 -31.31
CA THR A 20 11.42 -22.41 -30.26
C THR A 20 11.98 -21.10 -29.74
N LEU A 21 11.47 -19.98 -30.26
CA LEU A 21 11.63 -18.68 -29.63
C LEU A 21 10.95 -18.75 -28.26
N GLY A 22 11.74 -19.01 -27.23
CA GLY A 22 11.31 -18.91 -25.85
C GLY A 22 10.97 -17.46 -25.54
N PHE A 23 9.68 -17.13 -25.58
CA PHE A 23 9.19 -15.88 -25.02
C PHE A 23 9.47 -15.92 -23.52
N SER A 24 10.55 -15.26 -23.09
CA SER A 24 10.77 -14.97 -21.68
C SER A 24 9.72 -13.94 -21.28
N THR A 25 8.57 -14.39 -20.80
CA THR A 25 7.71 -13.51 -20.03
C THR A 25 8.53 -13.09 -18.82
N ALA A 26 8.73 -11.79 -18.64
CA ALA A 26 9.21 -11.28 -17.36
C ALA A 26 8.14 -11.69 -16.33
N ALA A 27 8.38 -12.80 -15.65
CA ALA A 27 7.56 -13.23 -14.54
C ALA A 27 7.79 -12.19 -13.44
N PHE A 28 6.80 -11.31 -13.24
CA PHE A 28 6.73 -10.60 -11.98
C PHE A 28 6.66 -11.66 -10.89
N SER A 29 7.67 -11.71 -10.04
CA SER A 29 7.61 -12.58 -8.86
C SER A 29 6.55 -11.98 -7.95
N GLU A 30 5.36 -12.57 -7.95
CA GLU A 30 4.40 -12.35 -6.88
C GLU A 30 5.12 -12.52 -5.53
N PRO A 31 4.83 -11.69 -4.50
CA PRO A 31 5.46 -11.86 -3.21
C PRO A 31 5.16 -13.25 -2.66
N SER A 32 6.09 -13.78 -1.87
CA SER A 32 5.86 -15.08 -1.24
C SER A 32 4.63 -15.01 -0.33
N GLN A 33 3.90 -16.13 -0.22
CA GLN A 33 2.75 -16.22 0.69
C GLN A 33 3.15 -15.92 2.13
N GLU A 34 4.38 -16.28 2.51
CA GLU A 34 4.97 -15.95 3.80
C GLU A 34 5.08 -14.43 4.01
N LEU A 35 5.65 -13.72 3.03
CA LEU A 35 5.74 -12.26 3.10
C LEU A 35 4.35 -11.62 3.18
N MET A 36 3.40 -12.08 2.36
CA MET A 36 2.03 -11.55 2.42
C MET A 36 1.35 -11.81 3.76
N HIS A 37 1.58 -12.98 4.37
CA HIS A 37 1.05 -13.29 5.70
C HIS A 37 1.65 -12.36 6.77
N GLN A 38 2.96 -12.15 6.74
CA GLN A 38 3.66 -11.25 7.66
C GLN A 38 3.15 -9.80 7.54
N LEU A 39 2.97 -9.30 6.31
CA LEU A 39 2.52 -7.93 6.08
C LEU A 39 1.03 -7.74 6.42
N ASN A 40 0.19 -8.75 6.18
CA ASN A 40 -1.20 -8.72 6.61
C ASN A 40 -1.35 -8.57 8.13
N ALA A 41 -0.45 -9.16 8.92
CA ALA A 41 -0.46 -9.03 10.38
C ALA A 41 -0.03 -7.64 10.89
N GLN A 42 0.62 -6.83 10.05
CA GLN A 42 1.05 -5.46 10.38
C GLN A 42 -0.01 -4.41 10.05
N VAL A 43 -1.00 -4.76 9.21
CA VAL A 43 -2.11 -3.89 8.86
C VAL A 43 -3.31 -4.27 9.72
N LEU A 44 -3.98 -3.27 10.29
CA LEU A 44 -5.09 -3.43 11.22
C LEU A 44 -6.30 -2.63 10.75
N ARG A 45 -7.48 -3.00 11.26
CA ARG A 45 -8.69 -2.20 11.05
C ARG A 45 -8.76 -1.08 12.08
N VAL A 46 -9.11 0.12 11.62
CA VAL A 46 -9.47 1.26 12.47
C VAL A 46 -10.98 1.45 12.43
N GLN A 47 -11.60 1.56 13.59
CA GLN A 47 -13.03 1.82 13.76
C GLN A 47 -13.22 3.12 14.54
N VAL A 48 -14.10 3.99 14.07
CA VAL A 48 -14.38 5.27 14.74
C VAL A 48 -15.84 5.39 15.10
N GLY A 49 -16.14 5.82 16.32
CA GLY A 49 -17.48 6.22 16.72
C GLY A 49 -17.73 7.69 16.35
N LEU A 50 -18.97 8.02 15.97
CA LEU A 50 -19.36 9.38 15.59
C LEU A 50 -20.43 9.93 16.56
N ALA A 51 -20.51 11.25 16.67
CA ALA A 51 -21.44 11.92 17.59
C ALA A 51 -22.93 11.63 17.29
N ASN A 52 -23.26 11.29 16.05
CA ASN A 52 -24.62 10.91 15.63
C ASN A 52 -24.97 9.45 15.93
N GLY A 53 -24.12 8.71 16.64
CA GLY A 53 -24.28 7.29 16.93
C GLY A 53 -23.87 6.36 15.76
N GLY A 54 -23.42 6.92 14.64
CA GLY A 54 -22.83 6.17 13.54
C GLY A 54 -21.40 5.74 13.83
N TYR A 55 -20.82 5.01 12.87
CA TYR A 55 -19.41 4.63 12.90
C TYR A 55 -18.77 4.75 11.52
N GLY A 56 -17.47 4.98 11.52
CA GLY A 56 -16.61 4.97 10.33
C GLY A 56 -15.63 3.81 10.37
N LEU A 57 -15.12 3.43 9.21
CA LEU A 57 -14.13 2.38 9.05
C LEU A 57 -12.95 2.88 8.23
N GLY A 58 -11.76 2.51 8.68
CA GLY A 58 -10.51 2.69 7.95
C GLY A 58 -9.54 1.57 8.26
N SER A 59 -8.31 1.78 7.85
CA SER A 59 -7.19 0.88 8.03
C SER A 59 -6.06 1.62 8.77
N GLY A 60 -5.12 0.86 9.31
CA GLY A 60 -3.91 1.41 9.90
C GLY A 60 -2.75 0.43 9.78
N VAL A 61 -1.52 0.92 9.85
CA VAL A 61 -0.32 0.09 9.84
C VAL A 61 0.43 0.27 11.15
N VAL A 62 0.83 -0.83 11.79
CA VAL A 62 1.64 -0.80 13.02
C VAL A 62 3.05 -0.35 12.66
N VAL A 63 3.49 0.80 13.18
CA VAL A 63 4.76 1.45 12.81
C VAL A 63 5.74 1.58 13.97
N ALA A 64 5.25 1.44 15.21
CA ALA A 64 6.07 1.28 16.40
C ALA A 64 5.24 0.60 17.51
N LYS A 65 5.85 0.36 18.67
CA LYS A 65 5.14 -0.21 19.82
C LYS A 65 3.92 0.64 20.18
N ASP A 66 2.76 0.00 20.19
CA ASP A 66 1.44 0.59 20.45
C ASP A 66 1.07 1.75 19.49
N GLN A 67 1.81 1.93 18.38
CA GLN A 67 1.65 3.08 17.49
C GLN A 67 1.28 2.63 16.08
N ILE A 68 0.15 3.16 15.59
CA ILE A 68 -0.45 2.81 14.32
C ILE A 68 -0.55 4.07 13.47
N VAL A 69 -0.04 4.06 12.25
CA VAL A 69 -0.33 5.12 11.28
C VAL A 69 -1.69 4.87 10.62
N THR A 70 -2.48 5.90 10.46
CA THR A 70 -3.70 5.94 9.63
C THR A 70 -3.80 7.30 8.93
N ASN A 71 -4.86 7.53 8.16
CA ASN A 71 -5.16 8.86 7.67
C ASN A 71 -5.91 9.69 8.73
N CYS A 72 -5.61 10.98 8.78
CA CYS A 72 -6.33 11.87 9.68
C CYS A 72 -7.80 12.02 9.32
N HIS A 73 -8.17 11.97 8.04
CA HIS A 73 -9.57 12.01 7.62
C HIS A 73 -10.39 10.80 8.10
N VAL A 74 -9.75 9.65 8.38
CA VAL A 74 -10.44 8.47 8.94
C VAL A 74 -10.93 8.75 10.35
N ILE A 75 -10.15 9.51 11.12
CA ILE A 75 -10.44 9.82 12.53
C ILE A 75 -11.03 11.22 12.74
N ALA A 76 -11.21 11.98 11.66
CA ALA A 76 -11.80 13.30 11.73
C ALA A 76 -13.20 13.23 12.34
N ASN A 77 -13.48 14.07 13.34
CA ASN A 77 -14.73 14.10 14.10
C ASN A 77 -15.08 12.81 14.87
N ALA A 78 -14.11 11.92 15.10
CA ALA A 78 -14.33 10.73 15.91
C ALA A 78 -14.58 11.11 17.39
N THR A 79 -15.58 10.50 18.00
CA THR A 79 -15.81 10.57 19.46
C THR A 79 -15.09 9.45 20.21
N SER A 80 -14.78 8.36 19.51
CA SER A 80 -13.95 7.25 19.98
C SER A 80 -13.23 6.61 18.80
N ILE A 81 -12.06 6.03 19.05
CA ILE A 81 -11.27 5.32 18.04
C ILE A 81 -10.84 3.99 18.64
N ASN A 82 -11.04 2.90 17.90
CA ASN A 82 -10.57 1.58 18.25
C ASN A 82 -9.75 0.98 17.11
N VAL A 83 -8.70 0.25 17.47
CA VAL A 83 -7.93 -0.58 16.54
C VAL A 83 -8.30 -2.04 16.79
N VAL A 84 -8.65 -2.78 15.74
CA VAL A 84 -9.00 -4.20 15.84
C VAL A 84 -7.83 -5.06 15.36
N SER A 85 -7.34 -5.92 16.25
CA SER A 85 -6.27 -6.89 15.99
C SER A 85 -6.68 -8.26 16.49
N ASN A 86 -6.61 -9.29 15.63
CA ASN A 86 -6.96 -10.67 15.97
C ASN A 86 -8.32 -10.84 16.69
N GLY A 87 -9.30 -10.03 16.32
CA GLY A 87 -10.64 -10.03 16.91
C GLY A 87 -10.77 -9.27 18.24
N ALA A 88 -9.67 -8.82 18.83
CA ALA A 88 -9.66 -7.95 20.00
C ALA A 88 -9.69 -6.47 19.58
N SER A 89 -10.38 -5.65 20.37
CA SER A 89 -10.49 -4.20 20.17
C SER A 89 -9.63 -3.47 21.19
N PHE A 90 -8.79 -2.56 20.72
CA PHE A 90 -7.87 -1.75 21.52
C PHE A 90 -8.29 -0.29 21.41
N ASN A 91 -8.57 0.35 22.55
CA ASN A 91 -8.93 1.77 22.59
C ASN A 91 -7.70 2.63 22.30
N VAL A 92 -7.86 3.64 21.45
CA VAL A 92 -6.83 4.65 21.20
C VAL A 92 -6.89 5.71 22.29
N THR A 93 -5.77 5.93 22.99
CA THR A 93 -5.69 6.85 24.12
C THR A 93 -5.19 8.24 23.71
N ALA A 94 -4.41 8.33 22.64
CA ALA A 94 -3.87 9.58 22.12
C ALA A 94 -3.65 9.52 20.60
N ILE A 95 -3.56 10.70 19.99
CA ILE A 95 -3.23 10.86 18.57
C ILE A 95 -2.05 11.81 18.40
N LYS A 96 -1.29 11.64 17.32
CA LYS A 96 -0.28 12.60 16.86
C LYS A 96 -0.62 12.99 15.42
N PRO A 97 -1.40 14.06 15.23
CA PRO A 97 -1.95 14.39 13.93
C PRO A 97 -1.04 15.33 13.13
N ASP A 98 -0.72 14.92 11.92
CA ASP A 98 -0.33 15.80 10.83
C ASP A 98 -1.53 15.99 9.90
N TRP A 99 -2.40 16.94 10.26
CA TRP A 99 -3.65 17.17 9.53
C TRP A 99 -3.42 17.59 8.09
N ARG A 100 -2.40 18.42 7.83
CA ARG A 100 -2.10 18.94 6.49
C ARG A 100 -1.79 17.79 5.54
N HIS A 101 -0.91 16.87 5.93
CA HIS A 101 -0.48 15.75 5.10
C HIS A 101 -1.40 14.52 5.18
N ASP A 102 -2.49 14.60 5.95
CA ASP A 102 -3.43 13.51 6.17
C ASP A 102 -2.80 12.25 6.78
N VAL A 103 -1.86 12.43 7.71
CA VAL A 103 -1.13 11.35 8.39
C VAL A 103 -1.31 11.49 9.90
N CYS A 104 -1.88 10.48 10.54
CA CYS A 104 -2.14 10.48 11.97
C CYS A 104 -1.56 9.22 12.62
N ILE A 105 -0.77 9.39 13.68
CA ILE A 105 -0.37 8.27 14.54
C ILE A 105 -1.40 8.10 15.65
N LEU A 106 -1.86 6.88 15.86
CA LEU A 106 -2.74 6.47 16.96
C LEU A 106 -1.91 5.74 18.00
N LYS A 107 -2.14 6.03 19.28
CA LYS A 107 -1.58 5.28 20.42
C LYS A 107 -2.63 4.33 20.98
N ALA A 108 -2.46 3.02 20.80
CA ALA A 108 -3.35 1.98 21.32
C ALA A 108 -2.60 1.09 22.32
N GLU A 109 -2.70 1.42 23.60
CA GLU A 109 -1.93 0.75 24.65
C GLU A 109 -2.25 -0.75 24.76
N GLY A 110 -1.20 -1.55 24.95
CA GLY A 110 -1.34 -3.01 25.08
C GLY A 110 -1.52 -3.75 23.75
N LEU A 111 -1.46 -3.04 22.61
CA LEU A 111 -1.43 -3.68 21.30
C LEU A 111 -0.14 -4.49 21.12
N ASP A 112 -0.31 -5.79 20.90
CA ASP A 112 0.77 -6.69 20.50
C ASP A 112 0.53 -7.14 19.05
N ALA A 113 1.28 -6.55 18.13
CA ALA A 113 1.20 -6.82 16.71
C ALA A 113 2.57 -6.58 16.04
N PRO A 114 2.90 -7.31 14.95
CA PRO A 114 4.13 -7.10 14.22
C PRO A 114 4.27 -5.66 13.73
N ILE A 115 5.47 -5.10 13.84
CA ILE A 115 5.78 -3.72 13.45
C ILE A 115 6.31 -3.71 12.02
N ALA A 116 5.73 -2.87 11.16
CA ALA A 116 6.20 -2.64 9.80
C ALA A 116 7.54 -1.90 9.81
N LYS A 117 8.48 -2.38 8.99
CA LYS A 117 9.71 -1.63 8.72
C LYS A 117 9.39 -0.47 7.80
N ILE A 118 9.71 0.75 8.22
CA ILE A 118 9.49 1.96 7.41
C ILE A 118 10.64 2.12 6.41
N GLY A 119 10.31 2.15 5.12
CA GLY A 119 11.22 2.38 4.00
C GLY A 119 11.34 3.87 3.66
N SER A 120 11.36 4.22 2.38
CA SER A 120 11.35 5.60 1.88
C SER A 120 10.48 5.73 0.64
N SER A 121 9.58 6.71 0.62
CA SER A 121 8.77 7.02 -0.57
C SER A 121 9.62 7.72 -1.63
N GLU A 122 10.61 8.51 -1.22
CA GLU A 122 11.51 9.23 -2.13
C GLU A 122 12.45 8.29 -2.90
N ALA A 123 12.75 7.12 -2.34
CA ALA A 123 13.55 6.09 -3.00
C ALA A 123 12.79 5.32 -4.09
N LEU A 124 11.46 5.49 -4.18
CA LEU A 124 10.65 4.84 -5.19
C LEU A 124 11.01 5.30 -6.60
N LYS A 125 10.85 4.41 -7.58
CA LYS A 125 11.08 4.70 -8.98
C LYS A 125 9.81 4.50 -9.80
N TYR A 126 9.70 5.23 -10.91
CA TYR A 126 8.64 5.01 -11.89
C TYR A 126 8.68 3.55 -12.39
N GLU A 127 7.52 2.92 -12.55
CA GLU A 127 7.32 1.47 -12.81
C GLU A 127 7.80 0.52 -11.70
N GLN A 128 8.24 1.00 -10.54
CA GLN A 128 8.61 0.12 -9.43
C GLN A 128 7.39 -0.68 -8.95
N PRO A 129 7.50 -2.01 -8.79
CA PRO A 129 6.44 -2.83 -8.22
C PRO A 129 6.16 -2.42 -6.77
N VAL A 130 4.88 -2.31 -6.45
CA VAL A 130 4.39 -2.06 -5.09
C VAL A 130 3.14 -2.89 -4.87
N PHE A 131 2.80 -3.15 -3.63
CA PHE A 131 1.53 -3.75 -3.29
C PHE A 131 0.91 -3.08 -2.07
N THR A 132 -0.40 -2.96 -2.09
CA THR A 132 -1.17 -2.23 -1.08
C THR A 132 -1.97 -3.20 -0.25
N ILE A 133 -1.99 -3.01 1.06
CA ILE A 133 -2.75 -3.83 2.00
C ILE A 133 -3.62 -2.89 2.85
N GLY A 134 -4.92 -3.19 2.91
CA GLY A 134 -5.88 -2.47 3.74
C GLY A 134 -7.04 -3.36 4.16
N TYR A 135 -7.95 -2.83 4.96
CA TYR A 135 -9.21 -3.44 5.37
C TYR A 135 -10.41 -2.73 4.71
N PRO A 136 -10.80 -3.11 3.48
CA PRO A 136 -11.96 -2.51 2.86
C PRO A 136 -13.24 -2.91 3.58
N SER A 137 -14.10 -1.92 3.81
CA SER A 137 -15.44 -2.12 4.35
C SER A 137 -15.46 -3.08 5.56
N PHE A 138 -16.45 -3.99 5.61
CA PHE A 138 -16.68 -4.94 6.70
C PHE A 138 -15.97 -6.29 6.52
N LEU A 139 -14.99 -6.40 5.63
CA LEU A 139 -14.32 -7.68 5.37
C LEU A 139 -13.58 -8.17 6.63
N PRO A 140 -13.72 -9.45 7.03
CA PRO A 140 -13.08 -9.93 8.26
C PRO A 140 -11.55 -9.98 8.17
N VAL A 141 -10.99 -9.88 6.95
CA VAL A 141 -9.56 -10.01 6.63
C VAL A 141 -9.09 -8.84 5.79
N PRO A 142 -7.78 -8.50 5.82
CA PRO A 142 -7.23 -7.48 4.95
C PRO A 142 -7.21 -7.98 3.50
N THR A 143 -7.24 -7.05 2.56
CA THR A 143 -7.11 -7.34 1.13
C THR A 143 -5.84 -6.72 0.59
N SER A 144 -5.16 -7.46 -0.28
CA SER A 144 -4.00 -6.98 -1.02
C SER A 144 -4.32 -6.68 -2.48
N THR A 145 -3.67 -5.66 -3.04
CA THR A 145 -3.70 -5.36 -4.47
C THR A 145 -2.28 -5.08 -4.97
N PHE A 146 -1.93 -5.65 -6.12
CA PHE A 146 -0.65 -5.42 -6.78
C PHE A 146 -0.71 -4.25 -7.74
N GLY A 147 0.41 -3.54 -7.88
CA GLY A 147 0.52 -2.46 -8.84
C GLY A 147 1.96 -2.01 -9.05
N VAL A 148 2.07 -0.90 -9.75
CA VAL A 148 3.35 -0.23 -9.99
C VAL A 148 3.21 1.26 -9.74
N VAL A 149 4.30 1.90 -9.37
CA VAL A 149 4.39 3.36 -9.24
C VAL A 149 4.26 3.99 -10.63
N LYS A 150 3.35 4.97 -10.75
CA LYS A 150 3.09 5.74 -11.97
C LYS A 150 3.34 7.23 -11.82
N GLY A 151 3.77 7.70 -10.66
CA GLY A 151 4.06 9.12 -10.46
C GLY A 151 4.52 9.40 -9.05
N LEU A 152 5.47 10.32 -8.95
CA LEU A 152 6.00 10.85 -7.70
C LEU A 152 5.86 12.36 -7.83
N PHE A 153 5.01 12.95 -7.01
CA PHE A 153 4.68 14.38 -7.08
C PHE A 153 5.28 15.07 -5.86
N PRO A 154 6.31 15.90 -6.02
CA PRO A 154 6.88 16.65 -4.91
C PRO A 154 5.81 17.51 -4.23
N LEU A 155 5.75 17.45 -2.91
CA LEU A 155 4.93 18.31 -2.06
C LEU A 155 5.67 18.54 -0.74
N ASP A 156 5.81 19.81 -0.35
CA ASP A 156 6.51 20.23 0.86
C ASP A 156 7.91 19.59 0.95
N ASP A 157 8.15 18.71 1.92
CA ASP A 157 9.43 18.03 2.18
C ASP A 157 9.49 16.58 1.68
N SER A 158 8.53 16.14 0.85
CA SER A 158 8.48 14.76 0.34
C SER A 158 7.70 14.62 -0.98
N VAL A 159 7.15 13.43 -1.24
CA VAL A 159 6.42 13.05 -2.46
C VAL A 159 5.07 12.42 -2.17
N ILE A 160 4.07 12.75 -2.98
CA ILE A 160 2.83 11.97 -3.10
C ILE A 160 3.06 10.87 -4.14
N VAL A 161 2.75 9.63 -3.77
CA VAL A 161 2.95 8.46 -4.63
C VAL A 161 1.66 8.09 -5.34
N ARG A 162 1.66 8.11 -6.68
CA ARG A 162 0.58 7.53 -7.49
C ARG A 162 0.95 6.13 -7.92
N ALA A 163 0.04 5.18 -7.73
CA ALA A 163 0.21 3.79 -8.14
C ALA A 163 -1.03 3.24 -8.87
N THR A 164 -0.86 2.12 -9.59
CA THR A 164 -1.98 1.40 -10.23
C THR A 164 -2.74 0.48 -9.28
N SER A 165 -2.20 0.25 -8.08
CA SER A 165 -2.79 -0.58 -7.04
C SER A 165 -4.10 0.03 -6.55
N SER A 166 -5.21 -0.47 -7.08
CA SER A 166 -6.54 0.02 -6.73
C SER A 166 -6.97 -0.41 -5.34
N PHE A 167 -7.76 0.43 -4.69
CA PHE A 167 -8.36 0.13 -3.40
C PHE A 167 -9.84 0.52 -3.35
N LYS A 168 -10.55 -0.06 -2.39
CA LYS A 168 -11.97 0.21 -2.12
C LYS A 168 -12.10 1.01 -0.83
N MET A 169 -13.28 1.59 -0.62
CA MET A 169 -13.60 2.32 0.61
C MET A 169 -13.32 1.49 1.87
N GLY A 170 -12.77 2.13 2.90
CA GLY A 170 -12.26 1.49 4.12
C GLY A 170 -10.77 1.13 4.08
N ALA A 171 -10.14 1.08 2.90
CA ALA A 171 -8.70 0.84 2.80
C ALA A 171 -7.82 2.05 3.18
N SER A 172 -8.40 3.26 3.28
CA SER A 172 -7.68 4.47 3.70
C SER A 172 -6.98 4.25 5.04
N GLY A 173 -5.72 4.68 5.12
CA GLY A 173 -4.80 4.45 6.23
C GLY A 173 -4.05 3.12 6.18
N GLY A 174 -4.34 2.26 5.19
CA GLY A 174 -3.60 1.02 4.94
C GLY A 174 -2.20 1.30 4.35
N GLY A 175 -1.40 0.25 4.20
CA GLY A 175 0.00 0.37 3.80
C GLY A 175 0.24 0.13 2.30
N VAL A 176 1.21 0.84 1.74
CA VAL A 176 1.87 0.53 0.47
C VAL A 176 3.25 -0.01 0.77
N PHE A 177 3.61 -1.17 0.22
CA PHE A 177 4.86 -1.87 0.50
C PHE A 177 5.69 -2.07 -0.77
N ASP A 178 7.02 -2.03 -0.63
CA ASP A 178 7.97 -2.39 -1.67
C ASP A 178 8.24 -3.91 -1.71
N GLY A 179 9.05 -4.35 -2.67
CA GLY A 179 9.39 -5.77 -2.85
C GLY A 179 10.14 -6.41 -1.67
N ASP A 180 10.72 -5.61 -0.78
CA ASP A 180 11.38 -6.07 0.44
C ASP A 180 10.43 -6.07 1.66
N GLY A 181 9.17 -5.68 1.45
CA GLY A 181 8.17 -5.58 2.51
C GLY A 181 8.32 -4.33 3.39
N ASN A 182 9.08 -3.33 2.98
CA ASN A 182 9.13 -2.06 3.71
C ASN A 182 7.89 -1.21 3.38
N LEU A 183 7.32 -0.56 4.39
CA LEU A 183 6.26 0.45 4.21
C LEU A 183 6.84 1.66 3.49
N VAL A 184 6.28 1.99 2.32
CA VAL A 184 6.71 3.08 1.43
C VAL A 184 5.59 4.05 1.07
N GLY A 185 4.38 3.87 1.62
CA GLY A 185 3.30 4.86 1.54
C GLY A 185 2.09 4.48 2.38
N VAL A 186 1.15 5.42 2.52
CA VAL A 186 -0.14 5.24 3.21
C VAL A 186 -1.28 5.45 2.20
N ILE A 187 -2.11 4.43 2.02
CA ILE A 187 -3.27 4.45 1.12
C ILE A 187 -4.19 5.60 1.54
N THR A 188 -4.49 6.55 0.65
CA THR A 188 -5.19 7.78 1.08
C THR A 188 -6.39 8.15 0.24
N LEU A 189 -6.21 8.50 -1.05
CA LEU A 189 -7.30 9.03 -1.86
C LEU A 189 -7.31 8.49 -3.29
N LYS A 190 -8.50 8.45 -3.87
CA LYS A 190 -8.73 8.19 -5.28
C LYS A 190 -9.23 9.48 -5.93
N SER A 191 -8.64 9.89 -7.06
CA SER A 191 -9.16 11.06 -7.78
C SER A 191 -10.61 10.84 -8.27
N PRO A 192 -11.40 11.91 -8.43
CA PRO A 192 -12.76 11.80 -8.95
C PRO A 192 -12.83 11.11 -10.32
N GLY A 193 -13.99 10.51 -10.61
CA GLY A 193 -14.31 9.91 -11.91
C GLY A 193 -14.16 8.38 -11.96
N ARG A 194 -14.75 7.79 -13.02
CA ARG A 194 -14.77 6.33 -13.25
C ARG A 194 -13.36 5.74 -13.35
N HIS A 195 -12.42 6.49 -13.94
CA HIS A 195 -11.03 6.10 -14.17
C HIS A 195 -10.06 6.88 -13.25
N GLY A 196 -10.47 7.11 -12.01
CA GLY A 196 -9.64 7.82 -11.04
C GLY A 196 -8.31 7.12 -10.74
N TYR A 197 -7.30 7.92 -10.41
CA TYR A 197 -5.98 7.49 -10.00
C TYR A 197 -5.90 7.33 -8.49
N TYR A 198 -5.02 6.45 -8.02
CA TYR A 198 -4.84 6.14 -6.60
C TYR A 198 -3.57 6.80 -6.07
N TYR A 199 -3.70 7.59 -5.01
CA TYR A 199 -2.63 8.35 -4.40
C TYR A 199 -2.41 7.94 -2.94
N ASN A 200 -1.15 7.95 -2.55
CA ASN A 200 -0.68 7.48 -1.27
C ASN A 200 0.25 8.53 -0.66
N MET A 201 0.04 8.81 0.63
CA MET A 201 0.86 9.76 1.38
C MET A 201 2.21 9.14 1.73
N SER A 202 3.23 9.97 1.80
CA SER A 202 4.61 9.52 1.97
C SER A 202 4.88 9.01 3.39
N VAL A 203 5.84 8.09 3.52
CA VAL A 203 6.30 7.59 4.82
C VAL A 203 7.25 8.54 5.53
N GLU A 204 7.80 9.53 4.85
CA GLU A 204 8.56 10.62 5.45
C GLU A 204 7.68 11.43 6.40
N TRP A 205 6.41 11.69 6.04
CA TRP A 205 5.45 12.32 6.95
C TRP A 205 5.05 11.40 8.11
N VAL A 206 5.05 10.08 7.91
CA VAL A 206 4.86 9.12 9.01
C VAL A 206 6.03 9.21 10.00
N LYS A 207 7.27 9.22 9.51
CA LYS A 207 8.47 9.39 10.34
C LYS A 207 8.43 10.71 11.11
N ALA A 208 8.00 11.80 10.49
CA ALA A 208 7.83 13.08 11.15
C ALA A 208 6.73 13.02 12.23
N ALA A 209 5.57 12.44 11.91
CA ALA A 209 4.42 12.35 12.80
C ALA A 209 4.69 11.51 14.07
N LEU A 210 5.57 10.50 14.00
CA LEU A 210 6.01 9.74 15.18
C LEU A 210 6.63 10.63 16.27
N ASN A 211 7.21 11.77 15.88
CA ASN A 211 7.89 12.71 16.79
C ASN A 211 7.01 13.90 17.22
N LEU A 212 5.78 14.00 16.70
CA LEU A 212 4.84 15.05 17.12
C LEU A 212 4.35 14.82 18.57
N PRO A 213 3.96 15.90 19.27
CA PRO A 213 3.36 15.77 20.59
C PRO A 213 2.02 15.03 20.51
N GLU A 214 1.74 14.25 21.56
CA GLU A 214 0.44 13.59 21.72
C GLU A 214 -0.66 14.62 21.99
N GLN A 215 -1.83 14.36 21.41
CA GLN A 215 -3.04 15.13 21.56
C GLN A 215 -4.19 14.19 21.96
N ALA A 216 -5.22 14.75 22.58
CA ALA A 216 -6.44 14.01 22.89
C ALA A 216 -7.15 13.56 21.60
N VAL A 217 -7.84 12.41 21.65
CA VAL A 217 -8.59 11.84 20.51
C VAL A 217 -9.60 12.82 19.92
N ASN A 218 -10.19 13.69 20.74
CA ASN A 218 -11.17 14.69 20.33
C ASN A 218 -10.54 16.06 20.02
N ALA A 219 -9.22 16.12 19.80
CA ALA A 219 -8.57 17.35 19.37
C ALA A 219 -9.20 17.88 18.09
N LYS A 220 -9.19 19.21 17.95
CA LYS A 220 -9.80 19.90 16.81
C LYS A 220 -9.16 19.39 15.51
N SER A 221 -9.99 18.88 14.60
CA SER A 221 -9.56 18.44 13.27
C SER A 221 -9.35 19.62 12.33
N GLU A 222 -8.40 19.48 11.40
CA GLU A 222 -8.18 20.39 10.28
C GLU A 222 -8.30 19.63 8.95
N LEU A 223 -8.48 20.37 7.86
CA LEU A 223 -8.60 19.77 6.52
C LEU A 223 -7.21 19.44 5.95
N PRO A 224 -7.05 18.28 5.30
CA PRO A 224 -5.82 17.97 4.59
C PRO A 224 -5.67 18.79 3.31
N PHE A 225 -4.45 18.87 2.77
CA PHE A 225 -4.13 19.71 1.61
C PHE A 225 -4.96 19.41 0.35
N TRP A 226 -5.53 18.20 0.27
CA TRP A 226 -6.25 17.69 -0.91
C TRP A 226 -7.78 17.80 -0.80
N ALA A 227 -8.30 18.20 0.36
CA ALA A 227 -9.74 18.29 0.63
C ALA A 227 -10.41 19.51 -0.02
#